data_AF-A0A1M7NUE5-F1
#
_entry.id   AF-A0A1M7NUE5-F1
#
_cell.length_a   1.000
_cell.length_b   1.000
_cell.length_c   1.000
_cell.angle_alpha   90.00
_cell.angle_beta   90.00
_cell.angle_gamma   90.00
#
_symmetry.space_group_name_H-M   'P 1'
#
loop_
_entity.id
_entity.type
_entity.pdbx_description
1 polymer ?
#
loop_
_entity_poly.entity_id
_entity_poly.type
_entity_poly.pdbx_seq_one_letter_code
_entity_poly.pdbx_strand_id
1 'polypeptide(L)'
;MPSDRYIDFANSDVGRRLVKAVGLPAPTRLERWQAGRLRPVEGTLLISAGPLADQVRGFAQRLTDSLYSFGSDMPGATAWVANQSPKLKAVVFDASTILRTEHLRQLRDFFHPLLRCLDTCAHVVILTRSPQTLDDPLAASTQQAIEGFSRSLGKELRNGATVKLLQVDEGAEDQLEGALRFFLTPKSAFISGQFLHLTPCTSHVQDWSRPLAGRKALVTGAARGIGASIAETLTRDGAQVILLDVPQARSDLEALASRLGGQALALDICAPDAAGQLLEHLHGGIDILVHNAGITRDKTLVNMPEDFWDSVLAVNLNAPQVLTQALLDHGALNDNARVVLMASISGIAGNRGQTNYTTSKAGLIGYARAMAPGLQSRGISINAIAPGFIETRMTADMPFALREAGRRMSSLGQGGSPQDVAEAVAWFSQPGTGSVSGQVLRVCGQSVIGA
;
A
#
# COMPACT_ATOMS: atom_id res chain seq x y z
N MET A 1 -4.66 -8.46 20.41
CA MET A 1 -3.50 -8.06 19.60
C MET A 1 -2.39 -7.66 20.57
N PRO A 2 -1.12 -8.03 20.35
CA PRO A 2 -0.02 -7.45 21.13
C PRO A 2 -0.06 -5.94 20.89
N SER A 3 -0.48 -5.17 21.90
CA SER A 3 -0.51 -3.71 21.80
C SER A 3 0.86 -3.15 22.16
N ASP A 4 1.26 -2.10 21.47
CA ASP A 4 2.44 -1.31 21.81
C ASP A 4 2.18 -0.58 23.14
N ARG A 5 2.45 -1.24 24.28
CA ARG A 5 2.20 -0.63 25.60
C ARG A 5 2.94 0.69 25.78
N TYR A 6 4.04 0.90 25.06
CA TYR A 6 4.76 2.17 25.07
C TYR A 6 3.99 3.26 24.33
N ILE A 7 3.37 2.99 23.18
CA ILE A 7 2.54 4.01 22.49
C ILE A 7 1.37 4.42 23.37
N ASP A 8 0.75 3.47 24.08
CA ASP A 8 -0.37 3.72 24.98
C ASP A 8 0.07 4.60 26.16
N PHE A 9 1.21 4.27 26.78
CA PHE A 9 1.81 5.07 27.83
C PHE A 9 2.20 6.46 27.34
N ALA A 10 2.97 6.57 26.24
CA ALA A 10 3.48 7.83 25.71
C ALA A 10 2.38 8.79 25.25
N ASN A 11 1.20 8.27 24.89
CA ASN A 11 0.04 9.08 24.52
C ASN A 11 -0.94 9.36 25.67
N SER A 12 -0.73 8.80 26.87
CA SER A 12 -1.46 9.16 28.09
C SER A 12 -1.03 10.52 28.65
N ASP A 13 -1.86 11.17 29.46
CA ASP A 13 -1.55 12.49 30.04
C ASP A 13 -0.27 12.49 30.89
N VAL A 14 -0.07 11.44 31.69
CA VAL A 14 1.11 11.29 32.55
C VAL A 14 2.33 10.90 31.73
N GLY A 15 2.20 9.91 30.85
CA GLY A 15 3.33 9.41 30.07
C GLY A 15 3.83 10.43 29.05
N ARG A 16 2.97 11.25 28.44
CA ARG A 16 3.37 12.34 27.55
C ARG A 16 4.27 13.36 28.25
N ARG A 17 3.98 13.71 29.51
CA ARG A 17 4.81 14.61 30.33
C ARG A 17 6.16 13.97 30.64
N LEU A 18 6.16 12.69 31.03
CA LEU A 18 7.36 11.96 31.39
C LEU A 18 8.30 11.77 30.20
N VAL A 19 7.78 11.22 29.09
CA VAL A 19 8.52 10.99 27.83
C VAL A 19 9.13 12.28 27.30
N LYS A 20 8.39 13.39 27.36
CA LYS A 20 8.90 14.71 26.99
C LYS A 20 10.02 15.19 27.92
N ALA A 21 9.89 14.99 29.24
CA ALA A 21 10.90 15.40 30.22
C ALA A 21 12.24 14.65 30.05
N VAL A 22 12.19 13.39 29.62
CA VAL A 22 13.39 12.57 29.38
C VAL A 22 13.85 12.52 27.92
N GLY A 23 13.22 13.29 27.03
CA GLY A 23 13.59 13.37 25.61
C GLY A 23 13.32 12.10 24.79
N LEU A 24 12.45 11.22 25.27
CA LEU A 24 12.07 9.99 24.57
C LEU A 24 11.06 10.29 23.44
N PRO A 25 11.05 9.49 22.36
CA PRO A 25 10.11 9.69 21.25
C PRO A 25 8.67 9.34 21.66
N ALA A 26 7.71 10.19 21.30
CA ALA A 26 6.28 9.92 21.50
C ALA A 26 5.59 9.69 20.14
N PRO A 27 5.61 8.47 19.59
CA PRO A 27 4.99 8.19 18.30
C PRO A 27 3.48 8.46 18.39
N THR A 28 2.97 9.13 17.37
CA THR A 28 1.56 9.51 17.26
C THR A 28 0.70 8.28 16.98
N ARG A 29 -0.40 8.11 17.70
CA ARG A 29 -1.37 7.06 17.34
C ARG A 29 -1.96 7.37 15.97
N LEU A 30 -1.68 6.50 15.00
CA LEU A 30 -2.15 6.70 13.62
C LEU A 30 -3.67 6.57 13.54
N GLU A 31 -4.29 7.53 12.89
CA GLU A 31 -5.64 7.40 12.40
C GLU A 31 -5.68 6.31 11.33
N ARG A 32 -6.62 5.37 11.45
CA ARG A 32 -6.84 4.29 10.49
C ARG A 32 -8.28 4.32 10.00
N TRP A 33 -8.54 3.67 8.88
CA TRP A 33 -9.86 3.63 8.29
C TRP A 33 -10.88 2.98 9.24
N GLN A 34 -12.04 3.62 9.36
CA GLN A 34 -13.20 3.15 10.11
C GLN A 34 -14.45 3.37 9.26
N ALA A 35 -15.46 2.52 9.43
CA ALA A 35 -16.74 2.71 8.76
C ALA A 35 -17.46 3.98 9.26
N GLY A 36 -18.35 4.54 8.44
CA GLY A 36 -19.19 5.69 8.82
C GLY A 36 -18.64 7.07 8.48
N ARG A 37 -17.51 7.16 7.75
CA ARG A 37 -16.98 8.43 7.26
C ARG A 37 -17.87 9.02 6.18
N LEU A 38 -18.15 10.32 6.26
CA LEU A 38 -19.02 11.02 5.28
C LEU A 38 -18.28 11.37 3.99
N ARG A 39 -16.98 11.66 4.12
CA ARG A 39 -16.09 12.04 3.01
C ARG A 39 -14.80 11.24 3.08
N PRO A 40 -14.13 10.96 1.94
CA PRO A 40 -12.80 10.37 1.94
C PRO A 40 -11.81 11.13 2.83
N VAL A 41 -11.79 12.46 2.71
CA VAL A 41 -10.97 13.37 3.53
C VAL A 41 -11.87 14.14 4.48
N GLU A 42 -11.82 13.80 5.76
CA GLU A 42 -12.51 14.55 6.82
C GLU A 42 -11.60 15.66 7.33
N GLY A 43 -11.63 16.81 6.65
CA GLY A 43 -10.84 17.98 6.99
C GLY A 43 -10.41 18.76 5.75
N THR A 44 -9.53 19.73 5.97
CA THR A 44 -9.10 20.65 4.92
C THR A 44 -8.17 19.98 3.91
N LEU A 45 -8.54 20.07 2.63
CA LEU A 45 -7.71 19.68 1.48
C LEU A 45 -7.15 20.93 0.81
N LEU A 46 -5.83 21.01 0.72
CA LEU A 46 -5.13 22.01 -0.07
C LEU A 46 -4.70 21.42 -1.42
N ILE A 47 -4.98 22.11 -2.52
CA ILE A 47 -4.51 21.74 -3.86
C ILE A 47 -3.69 22.91 -4.42
N SER A 48 -2.49 22.63 -4.97
CA SER A 48 -1.69 23.64 -5.68
C SER A 48 -2.27 23.97 -7.05
N ALA A 49 -1.68 24.94 -7.76
CA ALA A 49 -1.93 25.09 -9.20
C ALA A 49 -1.16 24.04 -10.01
N GLY A 50 -1.64 23.74 -11.22
CA GLY A 50 -0.94 22.91 -12.20
C GLY A 50 -1.88 22.01 -13.02
N PRO A 51 -1.44 21.46 -14.17
CA PRO A 51 -2.29 20.66 -15.06
C PRO A 51 -2.89 19.40 -14.42
N LEU A 52 -2.14 18.68 -13.60
CA LEU A 52 -2.66 17.52 -12.87
C LEU A 52 -3.53 17.95 -11.68
N ALA A 53 -3.16 19.05 -11.00
CA ALA A 53 -4.02 19.64 -9.97
C ALA A 53 -5.39 20.07 -10.51
N ASP A 54 -5.45 20.54 -11.76
CA ASP A 54 -6.70 20.90 -12.43
C ASP A 54 -7.60 19.67 -12.65
N GLN A 55 -7.01 18.51 -12.95
CA GLN A 55 -7.75 17.24 -13.02
C GLN A 55 -8.31 16.85 -11.64
N VAL A 56 -7.50 16.99 -10.59
CA VAL A 56 -7.95 16.74 -9.21
C VAL A 56 -9.10 17.66 -8.82
N ARG A 57 -9.07 18.92 -9.25
CA ARG A 57 -10.12 19.90 -8.98
C ARG A 57 -11.48 19.44 -9.49
N GLY A 58 -11.53 18.79 -10.65
CA GLY A 58 -12.76 18.26 -11.25
C GLY A 58 -13.52 17.27 -10.35
N PHE A 59 -12.85 16.68 -9.35
CA PHE A 59 -13.45 15.75 -8.40
C PHE A 59 -13.19 16.08 -6.93
N ALA A 60 -12.52 17.18 -6.60
CA ALA A 60 -12.10 17.51 -5.24
C ALA A 60 -13.28 17.64 -4.25
N GLN A 61 -14.43 18.15 -4.70
CA GLN A 61 -15.66 18.24 -3.88
C GLN A 61 -16.23 16.85 -3.50
N ARG A 62 -15.85 15.80 -4.23
CA ARG A 62 -16.19 14.41 -3.86
C ARG A 62 -15.26 13.85 -2.78
N LEU A 63 -14.10 14.48 -2.55
CA LEU A 63 -13.11 14.10 -1.55
C LEU A 63 -13.31 14.79 -0.20
N THR A 64 -13.68 16.08 -0.20
CA THR A 64 -13.94 16.88 1.01
C THR A 64 -14.92 18.01 0.71
N ASP A 65 -15.54 18.54 1.76
CA ASP A 65 -16.32 19.78 1.74
C ASP A 65 -15.47 21.03 2.05
N SER A 66 -14.20 20.87 2.44
CA SER A 66 -13.29 21.96 2.84
C SER A 66 -12.10 22.09 1.89
N LEU A 67 -12.32 22.73 0.73
CA LEU A 67 -11.29 22.89 -0.31
C LEU A 67 -10.58 24.25 -0.26
N TYR A 68 -9.25 24.22 -0.36
CA TYR A 68 -8.39 25.38 -0.34
C TYR A 68 -7.33 25.36 -1.45
N SER A 69 -6.80 26.53 -1.82
CA SER A 69 -5.69 26.71 -2.76
C SER A 69 -4.52 27.48 -2.17
N PHE A 70 -3.32 27.31 -2.75
CA PHE A 70 -2.12 28.06 -2.34
C PHE A 70 -1.62 28.95 -3.47
N GLY A 71 -1.43 30.24 -3.19
CA GLY A 71 -0.77 31.18 -4.11
C GLY A 71 -1.43 31.36 -5.48
N SER A 72 -2.69 30.92 -5.64
CA SER A 72 -3.43 30.95 -6.89
C SER A 72 -4.93 31.03 -6.62
N ASP A 73 -5.63 31.84 -7.40
CA ASP A 73 -7.08 31.90 -7.39
C ASP A 73 -7.63 30.67 -8.12
N MET A 74 -8.33 29.81 -7.36
CA MET A 74 -8.88 28.56 -7.84
C MET A 74 -10.39 28.59 -7.59
N PRO A 75 -11.23 28.67 -8.65
CA PRO A 75 -12.68 28.61 -8.51
C PRO A 75 -13.16 27.45 -7.62
N GLY A 76 -13.99 27.77 -6.64
CA GLY A 76 -14.53 26.79 -5.68
C GLY A 76 -13.59 26.43 -4.52
N ALA A 77 -12.38 27.00 -4.46
CA ALA A 77 -11.47 26.85 -3.33
C ALA A 77 -11.26 28.19 -2.61
N THR A 78 -11.03 28.13 -1.30
CA THR A 78 -10.65 29.33 -0.52
C THR A 78 -9.14 29.49 -0.54
N ALA A 79 -8.64 30.72 -0.68
CA ALA A 79 -7.21 30.98 -0.55
C ALA A 79 -6.72 30.59 0.85
N TRP A 80 -5.71 29.73 0.92
CA TRP A 80 -5.10 29.30 2.17
C TRP A 80 -3.92 30.21 2.54
N VAL A 81 -3.93 30.67 3.79
CA VAL A 81 -2.90 31.55 4.35
C VAL A 81 -2.32 30.90 5.60
N ALA A 82 -0.99 30.76 5.61
CA ALA A 82 -0.27 30.12 6.71
C ALA A 82 -0.57 30.79 8.06
N ASN A 83 -0.86 29.96 9.07
CA ASN A 83 -1.24 30.36 10.43
C ASN A 83 -2.55 31.16 10.57
N GLN A 84 -3.27 31.44 9.48
CA GLN A 84 -4.56 32.14 9.51
C GLN A 84 -5.71 31.22 9.07
N SER A 85 -5.43 30.29 8.15
CA SER A 85 -6.36 29.28 7.69
C SER A 85 -6.34 28.02 8.57
N PRO A 86 -7.36 27.15 8.47
CA PRO A 86 -7.39 25.88 9.18
C PRO A 86 -6.18 25.00 8.89
N LYS A 87 -5.90 24.07 9.83
CA LYS A 87 -4.87 23.05 9.63
C LYS A 87 -5.24 22.12 8.49
N LEU A 88 -4.22 21.64 7.79
CA LEU A 88 -4.37 20.85 6.58
C LEU A 88 -4.41 19.37 6.90
N LYS A 89 -5.52 18.70 6.57
CA LYS A 89 -5.66 17.25 6.68
C LYS A 89 -5.06 16.54 5.48
N ALA A 90 -5.16 17.16 4.30
CA ALA A 90 -4.65 16.62 3.06
C ALA A 90 -4.02 17.73 2.20
N VAL A 91 -2.97 17.38 1.46
CA VAL A 91 -2.28 18.29 0.54
C VAL A 91 -1.99 17.55 -0.76
N VAL A 92 -2.38 18.15 -1.88
CA VAL A 92 -1.99 17.71 -3.23
C VAL A 92 -1.11 18.80 -3.84
N PHE A 93 0.12 18.44 -4.16
CA PHE A 93 1.07 19.33 -4.84
C PHE A 93 1.35 18.80 -6.24
N ASP A 94 1.04 19.59 -7.25
CA ASP A 94 1.38 19.30 -8.64
C ASP A 94 2.75 19.86 -8.98
N ALA A 95 3.68 18.95 -9.26
CA ALA A 95 5.04 19.22 -9.66
C ALA A 95 5.31 18.82 -11.12
N SER A 96 4.27 18.51 -11.90
CA SER A 96 4.38 18.03 -13.29
C SER A 96 5.05 19.03 -14.24
N THR A 97 5.02 20.33 -13.92
CA THR A 97 5.61 21.41 -14.72
C THR A 97 7.04 21.78 -14.28
N ILE A 98 7.57 21.15 -13.22
CA ILE A 98 8.95 21.38 -12.74
C ILE A 98 9.91 20.55 -13.61
N LEU A 99 10.28 21.12 -14.77
CA LEU A 99 11.11 20.42 -15.77
C LEU A 99 12.56 20.91 -15.83
N ARG A 100 12.94 21.87 -14.99
CA ARG A 100 14.29 22.44 -14.92
C ARG A 100 14.75 22.60 -13.48
N THR A 101 16.06 22.48 -13.24
CA THR A 101 16.68 22.54 -11.91
C THR A 101 16.35 23.84 -11.17
N GLU A 102 16.37 24.98 -11.86
CA GLU A 102 16.04 26.30 -11.30
C GLU A 102 14.61 26.37 -10.76
N HIS A 103 13.69 25.54 -11.28
CA HIS A 103 12.30 25.47 -10.83
C HIS A 103 12.10 24.57 -9.61
N LEU A 104 13.09 23.75 -9.21
CA LEU A 104 12.99 22.93 -7.99
C LEU A 104 12.79 23.77 -6.72
N ARG A 105 13.14 25.07 -6.75
CA ARG A 105 12.85 26.02 -5.68
C ARG A 105 11.36 26.06 -5.32
N GLN A 106 10.46 25.80 -6.26
CA GLN A 106 9.02 25.76 -6.02
C GLN A 106 8.60 24.73 -4.98
N LEU A 107 9.33 23.60 -4.84
CA LEU A 107 9.11 22.62 -3.76
C LEU A 107 9.26 23.29 -2.39
N ARG A 108 10.34 24.05 -2.20
CA ARG A 108 10.58 24.78 -0.94
C ARG A 108 9.50 25.83 -0.73
N ASP A 109 9.23 26.65 -1.73
CA ASP A 109 8.32 27.80 -1.60
C ASP A 109 6.89 27.34 -1.27
N PHE A 110 6.45 26.20 -1.81
CA PHE A 110 5.18 25.57 -1.45
C PHE A 110 5.21 24.92 -0.05
N PHE A 111 6.15 23.99 0.21
CA PHE A 111 6.09 23.19 1.43
C PHE A 111 6.50 23.94 2.70
N HIS A 112 7.49 24.83 2.64
CA HIS A 112 8.02 25.53 3.82
C HIS A 112 6.94 26.19 4.72
N PRO A 113 5.99 26.99 4.19
CA PRO A 113 4.92 27.57 5.01
C PRO A 113 3.88 26.55 5.50
N LEU A 114 3.76 25.39 4.84
CA LEU A 114 2.74 24.36 5.13
C LEU A 114 3.12 23.43 6.27
N LEU A 115 4.41 23.09 6.43
CA LEU A 115 4.85 22.01 7.33
C LEU A 115 4.40 22.17 8.78
N ARG A 116 4.28 23.41 9.27
CA ARG A 116 3.83 23.70 10.63
C ARG A 116 2.31 23.75 10.78
N CYS A 117 1.58 23.75 9.67
CA CYS A 117 0.13 23.86 9.61
C CYS A 117 -0.55 22.54 9.23
N LEU A 118 0.20 21.44 9.12
CA LEU A 118 -0.38 20.11 8.93
C LEU A 118 -1.12 19.67 10.20
N ASP A 119 -2.27 19.04 9.99
CA ASP A 119 -3.01 18.38 11.06
C ASP A 119 -2.38 17.03 11.45
N THR A 120 -2.86 16.43 12.52
CA THR A 120 -2.47 15.08 12.94
C THR A 120 -2.84 14.07 11.87
N CYS A 121 -1.90 13.17 11.55
CA CYS A 121 -2.05 12.17 10.49
C CYS A 121 -2.42 12.77 9.13
N ALA A 122 -1.86 13.94 8.80
CA ALA A 122 -2.08 14.54 7.49
C ALA A 122 -1.51 13.70 6.33
N HIS A 123 -2.14 13.80 5.16
CA HIS A 123 -1.72 13.07 3.97
C HIS A 123 -1.26 14.02 2.86
N VAL A 124 -0.01 13.90 2.47
CA VAL A 124 0.59 14.67 1.37
C VAL A 124 0.75 13.76 0.15
N VAL A 125 0.31 14.24 -1.01
CA VAL A 125 0.55 13.58 -2.30
C VAL A 125 1.21 14.59 -3.24
N ILE A 126 2.33 14.20 -3.83
CA ILE A 126 3.03 14.95 -4.87
C ILE A 126 2.73 14.29 -6.21
N LEU A 127 2.26 15.05 -7.19
CA LEU A 127 1.99 14.60 -8.55
C LEU A 127 3.15 15.00 -9.45
N THR A 128 3.65 14.07 -10.27
CA THR A 128 4.75 14.29 -11.21
C THR A 128 4.41 13.67 -12.56
N ARG A 129 5.16 14.00 -13.61
CA ARG A 129 5.23 13.16 -14.80
C ARG A 129 6.23 12.03 -14.58
N SER A 130 6.09 10.94 -15.34
CA SER A 130 7.05 9.84 -15.29
C SER A 130 8.38 10.27 -15.93
N PRO A 131 9.52 10.20 -15.22
CA PRO A 131 10.82 10.49 -15.81
C PRO A 131 11.12 9.63 -17.05
N GLN A 132 10.60 8.40 -17.08
CA GLN A 132 10.84 7.43 -18.16
C GLN A 132 10.10 7.77 -19.46
N THR A 133 9.08 8.63 -19.42
CA THR A 133 8.29 9.03 -20.60
C THR A 133 8.71 10.39 -21.16
N LEU A 134 9.76 11.01 -20.62
CA LEU A 134 10.23 12.32 -21.04
C LEU A 134 11.46 12.20 -21.96
N ASP A 135 11.36 12.79 -23.15
CA ASP A 135 12.46 12.78 -24.13
C ASP A 135 13.63 13.71 -23.74
N ASP A 136 13.36 14.80 -23.00
CA ASP A 136 14.38 15.74 -22.53
C ASP A 136 15.06 15.21 -21.25
N PRO A 137 16.37 14.86 -21.28
CA PRO A 137 17.07 14.32 -20.11
C PRO A 137 17.13 15.29 -18.92
N LEU A 138 17.10 16.60 -19.16
CA LEU A 138 17.07 17.59 -18.09
C LEU A 138 15.70 17.60 -17.40
N ALA A 139 14.63 17.42 -18.16
CA ALA A 139 13.28 17.27 -17.62
C ALA A 139 13.13 15.97 -16.83
N ALA A 140 13.60 14.85 -17.40
CA ALA A 140 13.59 13.54 -16.74
C ALA A 140 14.37 13.56 -15.41
N SER A 141 15.61 14.08 -15.41
CA SER A 141 16.42 14.19 -14.18
C SER A 141 15.79 15.13 -13.14
N THR A 142 15.16 16.22 -13.57
CA THR A 142 14.45 17.14 -12.66
C THR A 142 13.24 16.45 -12.02
N GLN A 143 12.43 15.73 -12.80
CA GLN A 143 11.29 14.98 -12.25
C GLN A 143 11.76 13.86 -11.30
N GLN A 144 12.86 13.17 -11.62
CA GLN A 144 13.46 12.18 -10.74
C GLN A 144 13.96 12.78 -9.40
N ALA A 145 14.48 14.01 -9.40
CA ALA A 145 14.95 14.69 -8.19
C ALA A 145 13.83 14.91 -7.15
N ILE A 146 12.58 15.05 -7.61
CA ILE A 146 11.40 15.22 -6.74
C ILE A 146 11.16 13.96 -5.89
N GLU A 147 11.54 12.78 -6.37
CA GLU A 147 11.48 11.55 -5.58
C GLU A 147 12.37 11.66 -4.33
N GLY A 148 13.62 12.11 -4.49
CA GLY A 148 14.56 12.33 -3.39
C GLY A 148 14.05 13.37 -2.38
N PHE A 149 13.46 14.44 -2.87
CA PHE A 149 12.77 15.43 -2.03
C PHE A 149 11.62 14.79 -1.24
N SER A 150 10.74 14.03 -1.89
CA SER A 150 9.57 13.40 -1.25
C SER A 150 9.98 12.45 -0.12
N ARG A 151 11.06 11.68 -0.31
CA ARG A 151 11.56 10.75 0.71
C ARG A 151 12.15 11.50 1.90
N SER A 152 12.86 12.60 1.67
CA SER A 152 13.40 13.43 2.76
C SER A 152 12.27 14.14 3.51
N LEU A 153 11.32 14.72 2.78
CA LEU A 153 10.11 15.33 3.34
C LEU A 153 9.39 14.37 4.28
N GLY A 154 9.18 13.11 3.86
CA GLY A 154 8.51 12.11 4.70
C GLY A 154 9.19 11.83 6.05
N LYS A 155 10.51 12.00 6.12
CA LYS A 155 11.29 11.86 7.38
C LYS A 155 11.24 13.12 8.24
N GLU A 156 10.94 14.27 7.65
CA GLU A 156 10.80 15.56 8.35
C GLU A 156 9.37 15.83 8.81
N LEU A 157 8.38 15.20 8.17
CA LEU A 157 6.98 15.22 8.57
C LEU A 157 6.82 14.72 10.02
N ARG A 158 5.89 15.34 10.75
CA ARG A 158 5.62 15.06 12.16
C ARG A 158 4.17 14.60 12.36
N ASN A 159 3.84 14.22 13.59
CA ASN A 159 2.46 13.93 14.01
C ASN A 159 1.78 12.83 13.18
N GLY A 160 2.55 11.83 12.75
CA GLY A 160 2.03 10.73 11.93
C GLY A 160 1.64 11.10 10.50
N ALA A 161 2.02 12.29 10.02
CA ALA A 161 1.78 12.68 8.64
C ALA A 161 2.60 11.83 7.66
N THR A 162 2.06 11.65 6.45
CA THR A 162 2.63 10.77 5.42
C THR A 162 2.78 11.53 4.10
N VAL A 163 3.76 11.14 3.28
CA VAL A 163 3.93 11.65 1.92
C VAL A 163 4.02 10.52 0.92
N LYS A 164 3.35 10.68 -0.22
CA LYS A 164 3.43 9.77 -1.37
C LYS A 164 3.67 10.57 -2.64
N LEU A 165 4.20 9.92 -3.65
CA LEU A 165 4.40 10.51 -4.97
C LEU A 165 3.67 9.67 -6.03
N LEU A 166 2.95 10.33 -6.94
CA LEU A 166 2.29 9.68 -8.07
C LEU A 166 2.88 10.23 -9.36
N GLN A 167 3.55 9.36 -10.11
CA GLN A 167 3.97 9.63 -11.49
C GLN A 167 2.79 9.33 -12.40
N VAL A 168 2.36 10.30 -13.19
CA VAL A 168 1.15 10.19 -14.03
C VAL A 168 1.54 10.33 -15.49
N ASP A 169 1.35 9.27 -16.26
CA ASP A 169 1.51 9.31 -17.71
C ASP A 169 0.42 10.15 -18.36
N GLU A 170 0.69 10.60 -19.58
CA GLU A 170 -0.34 11.17 -20.44
C GLU A 170 -1.43 10.12 -20.71
N GLY A 171 -2.68 10.49 -20.49
CA GLY A 171 -3.84 9.60 -20.61
C GLY A 171 -4.15 8.79 -19.35
N ALA A 172 -3.41 8.98 -18.26
CA ALA A 172 -3.66 8.33 -16.97
C ALA A 172 -4.31 9.27 -15.93
N GLU A 173 -4.60 10.52 -16.31
CA GLU A 173 -5.09 11.56 -15.41
C GLU A 173 -6.43 11.21 -14.75
N ASP A 174 -7.30 10.49 -15.44
CA ASP A 174 -8.59 10.05 -14.94
C ASP A 174 -8.50 8.99 -13.81
N GLN A 175 -7.32 8.38 -13.63
CA GLN A 175 -7.03 7.43 -12.54
C GLN A 175 -6.66 8.12 -11.22
N LEU A 176 -6.44 9.45 -11.25
CA LEU A 176 -6.09 10.22 -10.05
C LEU A 176 -7.18 10.14 -8.97
N GLU A 177 -8.46 10.07 -9.32
CA GLU A 177 -9.53 10.01 -8.31
C GLU A 177 -9.39 8.76 -7.43
N GLY A 178 -9.18 7.58 -8.04
CA GLY A 178 -9.00 6.34 -7.30
C GLY A 178 -7.75 6.34 -6.44
N ALA A 179 -6.63 6.83 -6.98
CA ALA A 179 -5.38 6.95 -6.22
C ALA A 179 -5.52 7.91 -5.02
N LEU A 180 -6.15 9.07 -5.22
CA LEU A 180 -6.30 10.07 -4.15
C LEU A 180 -7.34 9.68 -3.10
N ARG A 181 -8.40 8.96 -3.47
CA ARG A 181 -9.34 8.34 -2.50
C ARG A 181 -8.67 7.31 -1.60
N PHE A 182 -7.53 6.77 -1.99
CA PHE A 182 -6.71 5.92 -1.13
C PHE A 182 -5.66 6.73 -0.36
N PHE A 183 -4.81 7.46 -1.08
CA PHE A 183 -3.61 8.10 -0.50
C PHE A 183 -3.87 9.35 0.34
N LEU A 184 -5.02 10.00 0.18
CA LEU A 184 -5.41 11.14 1.03
C LEU A 184 -6.20 10.72 2.27
N THR A 185 -6.33 9.41 2.51
CA THR A 185 -7.19 8.88 3.58
C THR A 185 -6.42 7.98 4.55
N PRO A 186 -7.00 7.72 5.73
CA PRO A 186 -6.44 6.78 6.71
C PRO A 186 -6.31 5.33 6.23
N LYS A 187 -6.84 4.97 5.05
CA LYS A 187 -6.53 3.68 4.40
C LYS A 187 -5.03 3.54 4.10
N SER A 188 -4.33 4.65 3.89
CA SER A 188 -2.90 4.69 3.57
C SER A 188 -2.01 5.06 4.77
N ALA A 189 -2.51 4.88 6.00
CA ALA A 189 -1.87 5.37 7.23
C ALA A 189 -0.41 4.90 7.43
N PHE A 190 -0.07 3.70 6.95
CA PHE A 190 1.28 3.13 7.08
C PHE A 190 2.08 3.14 5.77
N ILE A 191 1.70 4.00 4.82
CA ILE A 191 2.40 4.18 3.53
C ILE A 191 2.95 5.60 3.49
N SER A 192 4.28 5.72 3.52
CA SER A 192 4.97 7.00 3.42
C SER A 192 6.31 6.83 2.69
N GLY A 193 6.73 7.89 2.00
CA GLY A 193 7.94 7.93 1.17
C GLY A 193 7.93 6.92 0.02
N GLN A 194 6.75 6.51 -0.44
CA GLN A 194 6.58 5.60 -1.57
C GLN A 194 6.14 6.39 -2.80
N PHE A 195 6.48 5.87 -3.97
CA PHE A 195 5.97 6.37 -5.23
C PHE A 195 5.30 5.24 -6.02
N LEU A 196 4.34 5.61 -6.86
CA LEU A 196 3.73 4.73 -7.85
C LEU A 196 3.56 5.47 -9.17
N HIS A 197 3.58 4.70 -10.23
CA HIS A 197 3.40 5.13 -11.60
C HIS A 197 2.01 4.75 -12.09
N LEU A 198 1.26 5.70 -12.63
CA LEU A 198 -0.07 5.50 -13.19
C LEU A 198 0.04 5.55 -14.71
N THR A 199 -0.38 4.45 -15.35
CA THR A 199 -0.52 4.34 -16.80
C THR A 199 -2.00 4.42 -17.21
N PRO A 200 -2.31 4.69 -18.49
CA PRO A 200 -3.69 4.73 -18.96
C PRO A 200 -4.45 3.44 -18.66
N CYS A 201 -5.67 3.54 -18.15
CA CYS A 201 -6.54 2.42 -17.85
C CYS A 201 -7.99 2.77 -18.19
N THR A 202 -8.72 1.84 -18.80
CA THR A 202 -10.13 2.06 -19.19
C THR A 202 -11.14 1.62 -18.13
N SER A 203 -10.67 0.94 -17.08
CA SER A 203 -11.53 0.44 -16.00
C SER A 203 -11.67 1.49 -14.90
N HIS A 204 -12.87 1.66 -14.36
CA HIS A 204 -13.14 2.62 -13.28
C HIS A 204 -14.01 1.99 -12.19
N VAL A 205 -13.83 2.47 -10.96
CA VAL A 205 -14.74 2.15 -9.86
C VAL A 205 -16.09 2.82 -10.12
N GLN A 206 -17.16 2.02 -10.10
CA GLN A 206 -18.53 2.50 -10.34
C GLN A 206 -19.20 3.02 -9.06
N ASP A 207 -18.94 2.36 -7.93
CA ASP A 207 -19.47 2.72 -6.62
C ASP A 207 -18.32 2.77 -5.60
N TRP A 208 -17.99 3.98 -5.15
CA TRP A 208 -16.92 4.19 -4.18
C TRP A 208 -17.25 3.71 -2.76
N SER A 209 -18.54 3.45 -2.45
CA SER A 209 -18.94 2.86 -1.17
C SER A 209 -18.63 1.36 -1.10
N ARG A 210 -18.65 0.68 -2.26
CA ARG A 210 -18.32 -0.74 -2.43
C ARG A 210 -17.46 -0.92 -3.70
N PRO A 211 -16.19 -0.51 -3.68
CA PRO A 211 -15.36 -0.40 -4.88
C PRO A 211 -15.03 -1.75 -5.55
N LEU A 212 -15.31 -2.86 -4.88
CA LEU A 212 -15.10 -4.23 -5.35
C LEU A 212 -16.43 -5.00 -5.54
N ALA A 213 -17.57 -4.30 -5.53
CA ALA A 213 -18.87 -4.93 -5.76
C ALA A 213 -18.88 -5.73 -7.06
N GLY A 214 -19.39 -6.97 -7.00
CA GLY A 214 -19.47 -7.88 -8.13
C GLY A 214 -18.16 -8.60 -8.48
N ARG A 215 -17.07 -8.38 -7.73
CA ARG A 215 -15.77 -9.03 -7.96
C ARG A 215 -15.63 -10.28 -7.08
N LYS A 216 -15.02 -11.34 -7.60
CA LYS A 216 -14.70 -12.57 -6.87
C LYS A 216 -13.21 -12.63 -6.55
N ALA A 217 -12.87 -12.79 -5.28
CA ALA A 217 -11.50 -12.71 -4.76
C ALA A 217 -11.05 -14.00 -4.10
N LEU A 218 -9.90 -14.53 -4.51
CA LEU A 218 -9.21 -15.62 -3.82
C LEU A 218 -8.07 -15.07 -2.97
N VAL A 219 -8.02 -15.43 -1.69
CA VAL A 219 -6.94 -15.06 -0.76
C VAL A 219 -6.29 -16.33 -0.21
N THR A 220 -4.98 -16.51 -0.43
CA THR A 220 -4.23 -17.65 0.15
C THR A 220 -3.68 -17.32 1.53
N GLY A 221 -3.52 -18.33 2.40
CA GLY A 221 -3.08 -18.14 3.79
C GLY A 221 -4.06 -17.28 4.60
N ALA A 222 -5.36 -17.48 4.37
CA ALA A 222 -6.39 -16.54 4.82
C ALA A 222 -6.97 -16.83 6.21
N ALA A 223 -6.65 -17.96 6.85
CA ALA A 223 -7.29 -18.36 8.10
C ALA A 223 -7.00 -17.39 9.27
N ARG A 224 -5.91 -16.61 9.20
CA ARG A 224 -5.48 -15.72 10.29
C ARG A 224 -4.59 -14.57 9.83
N GLY A 225 -4.30 -13.66 10.76
CA GLY A 225 -3.27 -12.63 10.59
C GLY A 225 -3.59 -11.66 9.44
N ILE A 226 -2.59 -11.40 8.59
CA ILE A 226 -2.71 -10.48 7.45
C ILE A 226 -3.73 -11.02 6.43
N GLY A 227 -3.72 -12.32 6.12
CA GLY A 227 -4.66 -12.93 5.18
C GLY A 227 -6.13 -12.77 5.61
N ALA A 228 -6.42 -12.97 6.89
CA ALA A 228 -7.76 -12.73 7.44
C ALA A 228 -8.16 -11.25 7.32
N SER A 229 -7.25 -10.32 7.65
CA SER A 229 -7.50 -8.88 7.52
C SER A 229 -7.73 -8.44 6.08
N ILE A 230 -7.01 -9.05 5.12
CA ILE A 230 -7.21 -8.86 3.68
C ILE A 230 -8.63 -9.28 3.30
N ALA A 231 -9.04 -10.50 3.66
CA ALA A 231 -10.36 -10.99 3.30
C ALA A 231 -11.50 -10.17 3.92
N GLU A 232 -11.37 -9.74 5.17
CA GLU A 232 -12.32 -8.82 5.82
C GLU A 232 -12.43 -7.49 5.06
N THR A 233 -11.30 -6.93 4.62
CA THR A 233 -11.24 -5.65 3.91
C THR A 233 -11.82 -5.77 2.49
N LEU A 234 -11.51 -6.85 1.77
CA LEU A 234 -12.08 -7.11 0.45
C LEU A 234 -13.60 -7.33 0.53
N THR A 235 -14.08 -8.05 1.54
CA THR A 235 -15.51 -8.28 1.79
C THR A 235 -16.22 -6.95 2.10
N ARG A 236 -15.63 -6.12 2.98
CA ARG A 236 -16.14 -4.78 3.31
C ARG A 236 -16.29 -3.93 2.06
N ASP A 237 -15.32 -3.99 1.16
CA ASP A 237 -15.31 -3.23 -0.09
C ASP A 237 -16.20 -3.85 -1.19
N GLY A 238 -16.84 -5.00 -0.91
CA GLY A 238 -17.91 -5.57 -1.73
C GLY A 238 -17.57 -6.83 -2.51
N ALA A 239 -16.35 -7.37 -2.39
CA ALA A 239 -15.94 -8.59 -3.07
C ALA A 239 -16.59 -9.84 -2.44
N GLN A 240 -16.87 -10.84 -3.26
CA GLN A 240 -17.14 -12.20 -2.82
C GLN A 240 -15.81 -12.91 -2.57
N VAL A 241 -15.57 -13.39 -1.35
CA VAL A 241 -14.26 -13.95 -0.98
C VAL A 241 -14.26 -15.47 -0.94
N ILE A 242 -13.22 -16.06 -1.51
CA ILE A 242 -12.80 -17.44 -1.33
C ILE A 242 -11.52 -17.40 -0.51
N LEU A 243 -11.57 -18.07 0.63
CA LEU A 243 -10.50 -18.12 1.60
C LEU A 243 -9.81 -19.48 1.46
N LEU A 244 -8.51 -19.45 1.14
CA LEU A 244 -7.70 -20.64 0.97
C LEU A 244 -6.64 -20.70 2.07
N ASP A 245 -6.55 -21.84 2.74
CA ASP A 245 -5.46 -22.14 3.67
C ASP A 245 -5.22 -23.65 3.75
N VAL A 246 -4.13 -24.06 4.41
CA VAL A 246 -3.78 -25.48 4.54
C VAL A 246 -4.84 -26.25 5.34
N PRO A 247 -5.01 -27.57 5.11
CA PRO A 247 -6.02 -28.37 5.81
C PRO A 247 -5.97 -28.30 7.35
N GLN A 248 -4.78 -28.09 7.93
CA GLN A 248 -4.59 -27.93 9.38
C GLN A 248 -5.25 -26.65 9.93
N ALA A 249 -5.50 -25.66 9.08
CA ALA A 249 -6.17 -24.40 9.44
C ALA A 249 -7.67 -24.40 9.09
N ARG A 250 -8.24 -25.54 8.64
CA ARG A 250 -9.63 -25.65 8.14
C ARG A 250 -10.66 -25.05 9.10
N SER A 251 -10.55 -25.32 10.40
CA SER A 251 -11.52 -24.82 11.38
C SER A 251 -11.54 -23.28 11.46
N ASP A 252 -10.37 -22.64 11.52
CA ASP A 252 -10.27 -21.18 11.55
C ASP A 252 -10.74 -20.56 10.21
N LEU A 253 -10.42 -21.25 9.11
CA LEU A 253 -10.79 -20.85 7.76
C LEU A 253 -12.31 -20.86 7.54
N GLU A 254 -12.98 -21.95 7.92
CA GLU A 254 -14.43 -22.12 7.80
C GLU A 254 -15.18 -21.14 8.70
N ALA A 255 -14.70 -20.91 9.92
CA ALA A 255 -15.27 -19.92 10.83
C ALA A 255 -15.18 -18.49 10.25
N LEU A 256 -14.04 -18.13 9.65
CA LEU A 256 -13.87 -16.85 8.97
C LEU A 256 -14.77 -16.74 7.74
N ALA A 257 -14.82 -17.77 6.89
CA ALA A 257 -15.66 -17.81 5.70
C ALA A 257 -17.13 -17.61 6.04
N SER A 258 -17.63 -18.34 7.04
CA SER A 258 -19.01 -18.18 7.51
C SER A 258 -19.31 -16.77 7.99
N ARG A 259 -18.40 -16.13 8.73
CA ARG A 259 -18.56 -14.75 9.21
C ARG A 259 -18.58 -13.73 8.06
N LEU A 260 -17.83 -13.97 7.00
CA LEU A 260 -17.74 -13.08 5.85
C LEU A 260 -18.80 -13.36 4.76
N GLY A 261 -19.56 -14.46 4.89
CA GLY A 261 -20.42 -14.95 3.80
C GLY A 261 -19.62 -15.41 2.58
N GLY A 262 -18.38 -15.84 2.78
CA GLY A 262 -17.48 -16.34 1.75
C GLY A 262 -17.43 -17.87 1.68
N GLN A 263 -16.49 -18.39 0.89
CA GLN A 263 -16.23 -19.82 0.73
C GLN A 263 -14.87 -20.19 1.35
N ALA A 264 -14.77 -21.36 1.96
CA ALA A 264 -13.52 -21.91 2.47
C ALA A 264 -13.01 -23.02 1.55
N LEU A 265 -11.72 -22.97 1.21
CA LEU A 265 -11.02 -23.99 0.45
C LEU A 265 -9.78 -24.44 1.23
N ALA A 266 -9.87 -25.61 1.86
CA ALA A 266 -8.75 -26.21 2.58
C ALA A 266 -7.84 -26.95 1.59
N LEU A 267 -6.72 -26.33 1.21
CA LEU A 267 -5.80 -26.80 0.17
C LEU A 267 -4.35 -26.44 0.51
N ASP A 268 -3.43 -27.39 0.34
CA ASP A 268 -2.00 -27.09 0.32
C ASP A 268 -1.62 -26.56 -1.07
N ILE A 269 -1.20 -25.30 -1.14
CA ILE A 269 -0.83 -24.63 -2.41
C ILE A 269 0.42 -25.23 -3.07
N CYS A 270 1.20 -26.05 -2.36
CA CYS A 270 2.36 -26.75 -2.87
C CYS A 270 2.05 -28.18 -3.34
N ALA A 271 0.82 -28.68 -3.16
CA ALA A 271 0.46 -30.01 -3.60
C ALA A 271 0.56 -30.13 -5.13
N PRO A 272 1.03 -31.28 -5.67
CA PRO A 272 1.16 -31.47 -7.12
C PRO A 272 -0.13 -31.23 -7.92
N ASP A 273 -1.29 -31.47 -7.30
CA ASP A 273 -2.62 -31.32 -7.86
C ASP A 273 -3.33 -30.02 -7.42
N ALA A 274 -2.64 -29.10 -6.72
CA ALA A 274 -3.23 -27.87 -6.19
C ALA A 274 -3.87 -27.00 -7.29
N ALA A 275 -3.23 -26.90 -8.46
CA ALA A 275 -3.79 -26.18 -9.60
C ALA A 275 -5.10 -26.80 -10.10
N GLY A 276 -5.17 -28.14 -10.17
CA GLY A 276 -6.37 -28.86 -10.59
C GLY A 276 -7.52 -28.66 -9.61
N GLN A 277 -7.26 -28.85 -8.31
CA GLN A 277 -8.26 -28.61 -7.26
C GLN A 277 -8.75 -27.17 -7.25
N LEU A 278 -7.85 -26.21 -7.49
CA LEU A 278 -8.23 -24.80 -7.56
C LEU A 278 -9.13 -24.53 -8.77
N LEU A 279 -8.77 -25.02 -9.95
CA LEU A 279 -9.58 -24.86 -11.17
C LEU A 279 -10.96 -25.50 -11.04
N GLU A 280 -11.05 -26.66 -10.39
CA GLU A 280 -12.33 -27.31 -10.10
C GLU A 280 -13.19 -26.43 -9.18
N HIS A 281 -12.63 -25.83 -8.14
CA HIS A 281 -13.38 -24.97 -7.22
C HIS A 281 -13.80 -23.63 -7.85
N LEU A 282 -12.98 -23.08 -8.75
CA LEU A 282 -13.17 -21.75 -9.33
C LEU A 282 -14.06 -21.74 -10.58
N HIS A 283 -15.24 -22.37 -10.51
CA HIS A 283 -16.23 -22.27 -11.58
C HIS A 283 -16.55 -20.79 -11.88
N GLY A 284 -16.40 -20.40 -13.15
CA GLY A 284 -16.62 -19.02 -13.62
C GLY A 284 -15.44 -18.05 -13.37
N GLY A 285 -14.29 -18.54 -12.92
CA GLY A 285 -13.08 -17.75 -12.73
C GLY A 285 -13.12 -16.85 -11.49
N ILE A 286 -12.10 -15.99 -11.37
CA ILE A 286 -11.93 -14.97 -10.33
C ILE A 286 -11.40 -13.67 -10.94
N ASP A 287 -11.66 -12.57 -10.24
CA ASP A 287 -11.22 -11.23 -10.63
C ASP A 287 -10.06 -10.69 -9.78
N ILE A 288 -9.85 -11.27 -8.60
CA ILE A 288 -8.82 -10.85 -7.65
C ILE A 288 -8.11 -12.10 -7.13
N LEU A 289 -6.78 -12.12 -7.22
CA LEU A 289 -5.93 -13.19 -6.70
C LEU A 289 -4.89 -12.59 -5.76
N VAL A 290 -4.95 -12.97 -4.48
CA VAL A 290 -3.98 -12.51 -3.47
C VAL A 290 -3.13 -13.68 -2.99
N HIS A 291 -1.87 -13.69 -3.41
CA HIS A 291 -0.86 -14.63 -2.93
C HIS A 291 -0.27 -14.14 -1.61
N ASN A 292 -1.02 -14.37 -0.52
CA ASN A 292 -0.63 -14.00 0.84
C ASN A 292 0.02 -15.13 1.65
N ALA A 293 -0.26 -16.39 1.32
CA ALA A 293 0.39 -17.53 1.96
C ALA A 293 1.92 -17.37 1.92
N GLY A 294 2.56 -17.64 3.06
CA GLY A 294 4.00 -17.58 3.16
C GLY A 294 4.52 -18.05 4.49
N ILE A 295 5.74 -18.58 4.48
CA ILE A 295 6.44 -19.08 5.66
C ILE A 295 7.84 -18.48 5.77
N THR A 296 8.38 -18.52 6.99
CA THR A 296 9.78 -18.23 7.30
C THR A 296 10.43 -19.46 7.94
N ARG A 297 11.70 -19.67 7.63
CA ARG A 297 12.57 -20.71 8.18
C ARG A 297 13.97 -20.12 8.36
N ASP A 298 14.08 -19.25 9.34
CA ASP A 298 15.23 -18.37 9.51
C ASP A 298 16.45 -19.14 10.04
N LYS A 299 17.54 -19.10 9.27
CA LYS A 299 18.83 -19.71 9.61
C LYS A 299 19.93 -19.04 8.80
N THR A 300 21.13 -18.90 9.37
CA THR A 300 22.29 -18.47 8.57
C THR A 300 22.57 -19.50 7.49
N LEU A 301 22.93 -19.08 6.28
CA LEU A 301 23.14 -19.97 5.13
C LEU A 301 24.06 -21.16 5.44
N VAL A 302 25.18 -20.93 6.14
CA VAL A 302 26.13 -21.98 6.56
C VAL A 302 25.52 -23.08 7.44
N ASN A 303 24.40 -22.78 8.12
CA ASN A 303 23.72 -23.70 9.04
C ASN A 303 22.31 -24.05 8.54
N MET A 304 21.93 -23.68 7.32
CA MET A 304 20.58 -23.84 6.79
C MET A 304 20.40 -25.26 6.25
N PRO A 305 19.47 -26.06 6.82
CA PRO A 305 19.08 -27.33 6.23
C PRO A 305 18.45 -27.14 4.84
N GLU A 306 18.59 -28.15 3.98
CA GLU A 306 18.01 -28.14 2.62
C GLU A 306 16.48 -27.98 2.65
N ASP A 307 15.79 -28.69 3.54
CA ASP A 307 14.34 -28.62 3.69
C ASP A 307 13.84 -27.23 4.10
N PHE A 308 14.65 -26.46 4.84
CA PHE A 308 14.34 -25.05 5.18
C PHE A 308 14.46 -24.13 3.97
N TRP A 309 15.42 -24.40 3.08
CA TRP A 309 15.57 -23.67 1.83
C TRP A 309 14.41 -23.99 0.88
N ASP A 310 14.19 -25.27 0.61
CA ASP A 310 13.22 -25.76 -0.36
C ASP A 310 11.78 -25.42 0.03
N SER A 311 11.39 -25.63 1.29
CA SER A 311 10.02 -25.33 1.74
C SER A 311 9.67 -23.85 1.61
N VAL A 312 10.62 -22.96 1.92
CA VAL A 312 10.41 -21.51 1.79
C VAL A 312 10.23 -21.11 0.32
N LEU A 313 11.06 -21.64 -0.59
CA LEU A 313 10.91 -21.35 -2.02
C LEU A 313 9.63 -21.97 -2.60
N ALA A 314 9.28 -23.19 -2.19
CA ALA A 314 8.08 -23.88 -2.63
C ALA A 314 6.81 -23.07 -2.31
N VAL A 315 6.66 -22.62 -1.06
CA VAL A 315 5.47 -21.89 -0.60
C VAL A 315 5.49 -20.44 -1.10
N ASN A 316 6.60 -19.73 -0.94
CA ASN A 316 6.60 -18.27 -1.10
C ASN A 316 6.81 -17.80 -2.53
N LEU A 317 7.30 -18.66 -3.44
CA LEU A 317 7.65 -18.27 -4.80
C LEU A 317 7.08 -19.25 -5.84
N ASN A 318 7.41 -20.53 -5.74
CA ASN A 318 6.99 -21.52 -6.75
C ASN A 318 5.46 -21.65 -6.83
N ALA A 319 4.78 -21.84 -5.70
CA ALA A 319 3.32 -21.93 -5.68
C ALA A 319 2.62 -20.70 -6.28
N PRO A 320 2.98 -19.44 -5.92
CA PRO A 320 2.46 -18.26 -6.62
C PRO A 320 2.67 -18.26 -8.13
N GLN A 321 3.83 -18.71 -8.62
CA GLN A 321 4.13 -18.77 -10.06
C GLN A 321 3.27 -19.82 -10.77
N VAL A 322 3.28 -21.05 -10.27
CA VAL A 322 2.56 -22.19 -10.86
C VAL A 322 1.05 -21.95 -10.85
N LEU A 323 0.50 -21.51 -9.72
CA LEU A 323 -0.94 -21.29 -9.60
C LEU A 323 -1.41 -20.11 -10.47
N THR A 324 -0.65 -19.02 -10.53
CA THR A 324 -1.00 -17.90 -11.42
C THR A 324 -0.97 -18.33 -12.88
N GLN A 325 0.06 -19.07 -13.30
CA GLN A 325 0.16 -19.57 -14.68
C GLN A 325 -1.00 -20.51 -15.03
N ALA A 326 -1.31 -21.48 -14.14
CA ALA A 326 -2.40 -22.41 -14.37
C ALA A 326 -3.76 -21.70 -14.51
N LEU A 327 -4.03 -20.68 -13.69
CA LEU A 327 -5.26 -19.89 -13.79
C LEU A 327 -5.31 -19.05 -15.06
N LEU A 328 -4.18 -18.55 -15.57
CA LEU A 328 -4.10 -17.85 -16.84
C LEU A 328 -4.37 -18.80 -18.02
N ASP A 329 -3.68 -19.95 -18.05
CA ASP A 329 -3.75 -20.94 -19.13
C ASP A 329 -5.15 -21.51 -19.32
N HIS A 330 -5.91 -21.65 -18.23
CA HIS A 330 -7.27 -22.19 -18.24
C HIS A 330 -8.34 -21.09 -18.26
N GLY A 331 -7.97 -19.81 -18.41
CA GLY A 331 -8.91 -18.69 -18.45
C GLY A 331 -9.68 -18.47 -17.14
N ALA A 332 -9.17 -18.96 -16.01
CA ALA A 332 -9.78 -18.81 -14.69
C ALA A 332 -9.43 -17.48 -14.01
N LEU A 333 -8.43 -16.74 -14.50
CA LEU A 333 -8.34 -15.31 -14.25
C LEU A 333 -9.13 -14.56 -15.32
N ASN A 334 -10.16 -13.83 -14.88
CA ASN A 334 -10.99 -13.02 -15.78
C ASN A 334 -10.18 -11.85 -16.36
N ASP A 335 -10.67 -11.30 -17.47
CA ASP A 335 -10.13 -10.04 -17.98
C ASP A 335 -10.34 -8.92 -16.93
N ASN A 336 -9.43 -7.96 -16.91
CA ASN A 336 -9.35 -6.94 -15.88
C ASN A 336 -9.16 -7.51 -14.45
N ALA A 337 -8.60 -8.72 -14.30
CA ALA A 337 -8.25 -9.25 -12.98
C ALA A 337 -7.09 -8.49 -12.32
N ARG A 338 -6.97 -8.63 -10.99
CA ARG A 338 -5.94 -8.00 -10.15
C ARG A 338 -5.20 -9.09 -9.37
N VAL A 339 -3.90 -9.24 -9.64
CA VAL A 339 -3.03 -10.17 -8.92
C VAL A 339 -2.16 -9.39 -7.95
N VAL A 340 -2.21 -9.74 -6.68
CA VAL A 340 -1.43 -9.09 -5.61
C VAL A 340 -0.52 -10.12 -4.95
N LEU A 341 0.79 -9.90 -5.06
CA LEU A 341 1.83 -10.74 -4.49
C LEU A 341 2.31 -10.15 -3.16
N MET A 342 2.36 -10.97 -2.11
CA MET A 342 2.90 -10.51 -0.83
C MET A 342 4.42 -10.71 -0.79
N ALA A 343 5.16 -9.66 -1.16
CA ALA A 343 6.61 -9.55 -1.02
C ALA A 343 7.02 -9.19 0.44
N SER A 344 8.16 -8.52 0.62
CA SER A 344 8.65 -8.09 1.94
C SER A 344 9.72 -7.01 1.77
N ILE A 345 9.85 -6.11 2.75
CA ILE A 345 11.02 -5.21 2.81
C ILE A 345 12.35 -5.97 2.84
N SER A 346 12.38 -7.16 3.45
CA SER A 346 13.58 -8.01 3.45
C SER A 346 13.91 -8.58 2.07
N GLY A 347 12.91 -8.74 1.19
CA GLY A 347 13.15 -9.08 -0.23
C GLY A 347 13.78 -7.93 -1.02
N ILE A 348 13.75 -6.70 -0.48
CA ILE A 348 14.37 -5.52 -1.10
C ILE A 348 15.78 -5.29 -0.52
N ALA A 349 15.92 -5.33 0.80
CA ALA A 349 17.15 -4.92 1.48
C ALA A 349 18.02 -6.09 1.96
N GLY A 350 17.54 -7.33 1.88
CA GLY A 350 18.14 -8.46 2.57
C GLY A 350 17.83 -8.47 4.07
N ASN A 351 18.11 -9.59 4.73
CA ASN A 351 18.08 -9.70 6.19
C ASN A 351 18.95 -10.88 6.66
N ARG A 352 19.64 -10.73 7.79
CA ARG A 352 20.52 -11.78 8.32
C ARG A 352 19.68 -13.02 8.68
N GLY A 353 20.12 -14.18 8.19
CA GLY A 353 19.45 -15.45 8.46
C GLY A 353 18.22 -15.72 7.59
N GLN A 354 17.98 -14.90 6.57
CA GLN A 354 16.80 -15.02 5.70
C GLN A 354 17.17 -15.25 4.23
N THR A 355 18.32 -15.84 3.91
CA THR A 355 18.77 -16.00 2.51
C THR A 355 17.76 -16.76 1.64
N ASN A 356 17.04 -17.74 2.19
CA ASN A 356 15.90 -18.41 1.54
C ASN A 356 14.70 -17.45 1.37
N TYR A 357 14.27 -16.81 2.46
CA TYR A 357 13.09 -15.95 2.47
C TYR A 357 13.26 -14.70 1.60
N THR A 358 14.39 -14.00 1.69
CA THR A 358 14.69 -12.82 0.88
C THR A 358 14.80 -13.19 -0.59
N THR A 359 15.38 -14.35 -0.94
CA THR A 359 15.35 -14.89 -2.31
C THR A 359 13.91 -15.05 -2.80
N SER A 360 13.04 -15.68 -2.00
CA SER A 360 11.64 -15.88 -2.38
C SER A 360 10.88 -14.56 -2.60
N LYS A 361 11.05 -13.59 -1.69
CA LYS A 361 10.31 -12.32 -1.74
C LYS A 361 10.86 -11.34 -2.77
N ALA A 362 12.15 -11.40 -3.08
CA ALA A 362 12.74 -10.74 -4.24
C ALA A 362 12.23 -11.36 -5.55
N GLY A 363 12.10 -12.70 -5.59
CA GLY A 363 11.53 -13.44 -6.73
C GLY A 363 10.12 -12.99 -7.08
N LEU A 364 9.26 -12.74 -6.09
CA LEU A 364 7.90 -12.21 -6.33
C LEU A 364 7.91 -10.81 -6.96
N ILE A 365 8.86 -9.95 -6.56
CA ILE A 365 9.03 -8.62 -7.18
C ILE A 365 9.43 -8.77 -8.65
N GLY A 366 10.38 -9.66 -8.95
CA GLY A 366 10.78 -9.99 -10.31
C GLY A 366 9.63 -10.57 -11.13
N TYR A 367 8.83 -11.46 -10.53
CA TYR A 367 7.69 -12.10 -11.17
C TYR A 367 6.60 -11.09 -11.56
N ALA A 368 6.24 -10.15 -10.67
CA ALA A 368 5.30 -9.08 -11.01
C ALA A 368 5.79 -8.23 -12.20
N ARG A 369 7.07 -7.81 -12.19
CA ARG A 369 7.67 -7.02 -13.28
C ARG A 369 7.67 -7.78 -14.61
N ALA A 370 8.02 -9.06 -14.58
CA ALA A 370 8.12 -9.89 -15.78
C ALA A 370 6.75 -10.21 -16.40
N MET A 371 5.73 -10.44 -15.56
CA MET A 371 4.38 -10.80 -16.03
C MET A 371 3.58 -9.59 -16.52
N ALA A 372 3.81 -8.40 -15.95
CA ALA A 372 2.98 -7.23 -16.20
C ALA A 372 2.79 -6.87 -17.70
N PRO A 373 3.83 -6.84 -18.57
CA PRO A 373 3.65 -6.52 -19.98
C PRO A 373 2.75 -7.52 -20.72
N GLY A 374 2.89 -8.82 -20.43
CA GLY A 374 2.12 -9.88 -21.10
C GLY A 374 0.64 -9.91 -20.70
N LEU A 375 0.29 -9.27 -19.59
CA LEU A 375 -1.07 -9.23 -19.04
C LEU A 375 -1.87 -7.99 -19.47
N GLN A 376 -1.20 -6.98 -20.05
CA GLN A 376 -1.79 -5.70 -20.40
C GLN A 376 -2.92 -5.81 -21.42
N SER A 377 -2.79 -6.68 -22.43
CA SER A 377 -3.80 -6.88 -23.47
C SER A 377 -5.15 -7.37 -22.94
N ARG A 378 -5.14 -8.01 -21.76
CA ARG A 378 -6.34 -8.48 -21.04
C ARG A 378 -6.78 -7.53 -19.93
N GLY A 379 -6.12 -6.37 -19.80
CA GLY A 379 -6.34 -5.41 -18.71
C GLY A 379 -6.00 -5.96 -17.32
N ILE A 380 -5.33 -7.12 -17.23
CA ILE A 380 -4.94 -7.74 -15.97
C ILE A 380 -3.72 -6.99 -15.43
N SER A 381 -3.72 -6.68 -14.13
CA SER A 381 -2.54 -6.13 -13.46
C SER A 381 -1.99 -7.07 -12.41
N ILE A 382 -0.67 -7.05 -12.23
CA ILE A 382 0.04 -7.85 -11.24
C ILE A 382 1.01 -6.96 -10.47
N ASN A 383 0.87 -6.88 -9.16
CA ASN A 383 1.68 -5.99 -8.32
C ASN A 383 2.14 -6.70 -7.06
N ALA A 384 3.21 -6.19 -6.44
CA ALA A 384 3.69 -6.68 -5.17
C ALA A 384 3.46 -5.66 -4.05
N ILE A 385 3.02 -6.14 -2.89
CA ILE A 385 3.04 -5.37 -1.65
C ILE A 385 4.18 -5.88 -0.80
N ALA A 386 5.01 -4.97 -0.29
CA ALA A 386 6.17 -5.27 0.54
C ALA A 386 5.96 -4.72 1.95
N PRO A 387 5.35 -5.49 2.87
CA PRO A 387 5.19 -5.07 4.25
C PRO A 387 6.53 -4.84 4.93
N GLY A 388 6.57 -3.85 5.82
CA GLY A 388 7.64 -3.65 6.79
C GLY A 388 7.36 -4.41 8.09
N PHE A 389 7.65 -3.78 9.23
CA PHE A 389 7.31 -4.33 10.54
C PHE A 389 5.80 -4.18 10.81
N ILE A 390 5.08 -5.30 10.84
CA ILE A 390 3.63 -5.36 11.11
C ILE A 390 3.38 -6.13 12.41
N GLU A 391 2.53 -5.60 13.28
CA GLU A 391 2.08 -6.25 14.51
C GLU A 391 1.23 -7.48 14.18
N THR A 392 1.78 -8.66 14.44
CA THR A 392 1.11 -9.95 14.22
C THR A 392 1.46 -10.88 15.37
N ARG A 393 0.84 -12.07 15.42
CA ARG A 393 1.27 -13.13 16.35
C ARG A 393 2.73 -13.52 16.10
N MET A 394 3.16 -13.57 14.83
CA MET A 394 4.54 -13.93 14.44
C MET A 394 5.57 -12.93 14.97
N THR A 395 5.31 -11.62 14.87
CA THR A 395 6.24 -10.60 15.38
C THR A 395 6.22 -10.49 16.91
N ALA A 396 5.18 -11.00 17.57
CA ALA A 396 5.12 -11.07 19.02
C ALA A 396 6.17 -12.03 19.60
N ASP A 397 6.53 -13.08 18.87
CA ASP A 397 7.52 -14.10 19.27
C ASP A 397 8.97 -13.66 19.08
N MET A 398 9.21 -12.50 18.45
CA MET A 398 10.57 -11.96 18.26
C MET A 398 11.21 -11.52 19.58
N PRO A 399 12.55 -11.65 19.72
CA PRO A 399 13.28 -11.10 20.86
C PRO A 399 13.00 -9.60 21.05
N PHE A 400 12.77 -9.18 22.28
CA PHE A 400 12.29 -7.83 22.62
C PHE A 400 13.10 -6.71 21.95
N ALA A 401 14.44 -6.76 22.02
CA ALA A 401 15.30 -5.71 21.46
C ALA A 401 15.17 -5.59 19.93
N LEU A 402 15.15 -6.72 19.20
CA LEU A 402 14.96 -6.73 17.76
C LEU A 402 13.55 -6.27 17.37
N ARG A 403 12.55 -6.68 18.16
CA ARG A 403 11.15 -6.29 17.97
C ARG A 403 10.97 -4.78 18.13
N GLU A 404 11.51 -4.20 19.20
CA GLU A 404 11.44 -2.75 19.44
C GLU A 404 12.26 -1.97 18.41
N ALA A 405 13.45 -2.44 18.02
CA ALA A 405 14.21 -1.81 16.94
C ALA A 405 13.38 -1.79 15.64
N GLY A 406 12.86 -2.93 15.18
CA GLY A 406 12.03 -3.01 13.98
C GLY A 406 10.79 -2.13 14.04
N ARG A 407 10.13 -2.09 15.21
CA ARG A 407 8.97 -1.24 15.48
C ARG A 407 9.27 0.25 15.38
N ARG A 408 10.46 0.71 15.77
CA ARG A 408 10.81 2.15 15.80
C ARG A 408 11.59 2.64 14.59
N MET A 409 12.16 1.75 13.78
CA MET A 409 12.98 2.07 12.60
C MET A 409 12.15 2.46 11.36
N SER A 410 11.29 3.47 11.52
CA SER A 410 10.48 4.09 10.46
C SER A 410 10.16 5.55 10.79
N SER A 411 9.80 6.35 9.80
CA SER A 411 9.40 7.76 10.03
C SER A 411 8.17 7.88 10.93
N LEU A 412 7.31 6.85 10.98
CA LEU A 412 6.13 6.83 11.84
C LEU A 412 6.39 6.33 13.28
N GLY A 413 7.61 5.85 13.55
CA GLY A 413 8.07 5.47 14.90
C GLY A 413 7.26 4.36 15.59
N GLN A 414 6.52 3.57 14.82
CA GLN A 414 5.69 2.48 15.32
C GLN A 414 5.55 1.36 14.28
N GLY A 415 5.10 0.18 14.73
CA GLY A 415 4.73 -0.93 13.85
C GLY A 415 3.39 -0.70 13.16
N GLY A 416 3.25 -1.26 11.95
CA GLY A 416 2.00 -1.26 11.22
C GLY A 416 1.04 -2.32 11.76
N SER A 417 -0.19 -2.31 11.28
CA SER A 417 -1.22 -3.29 11.60
C SER A 417 -1.56 -4.14 10.36
N PRO A 418 -2.18 -5.32 10.54
CA PRO A 418 -2.71 -6.10 9.42
C PRO A 418 -3.66 -5.29 8.52
N GLN A 419 -4.45 -4.39 9.11
CA GLN A 419 -5.34 -3.49 8.36
C GLN A 419 -4.55 -2.63 7.37
N ASP A 420 -3.40 -2.08 7.76
CA ASP A 420 -2.62 -1.20 6.88
C ASP A 420 -2.17 -1.93 5.60
N VAL A 421 -1.88 -3.23 5.70
CA VAL A 421 -1.55 -4.08 4.54
C VAL A 421 -2.80 -4.42 3.74
N ALA A 422 -3.88 -4.76 4.43
CA ALA A 422 -5.15 -5.12 3.80
C ALA A 422 -5.76 -3.99 2.98
N GLU A 423 -5.69 -2.74 3.46
CA GLU A 423 -6.17 -1.57 2.71
C GLU A 423 -5.37 -1.36 1.41
N ALA A 424 -4.06 -1.60 1.44
CA ALA A 424 -3.22 -1.54 0.24
C ALA A 424 -3.58 -2.64 -0.77
N VAL A 425 -3.81 -3.87 -0.29
CA VAL A 425 -4.27 -4.99 -1.12
C VAL A 425 -5.63 -4.67 -1.74
N ALA A 426 -6.57 -4.16 -0.96
CA ALA A 426 -7.90 -3.80 -1.42
C ALA A 426 -7.85 -2.70 -2.48
N TRP A 427 -7.03 -1.67 -2.29
CA TRP A 427 -6.84 -0.65 -3.32
C TRP A 427 -6.24 -1.22 -4.61
N PHE A 428 -5.17 -2.01 -4.54
CA PHE A 428 -4.60 -2.71 -5.71
C PHE A 428 -5.57 -3.68 -6.39
N SER A 429 -6.65 -4.06 -5.72
CA SER A 429 -7.69 -4.94 -6.25
C SER A 429 -8.84 -4.20 -6.95
N GLN A 430 -8.84 -2.86 -6.98
CA GLN A 430 -9.91 -2.07 -7.58
C GLN A 430 -9.87 -2.10 -9.12
N PRO A 431 -11.02 -1.89 -9.80
CA PRO A 431 -11.05 -1.73 -11.24
C PRO A 431 -10.09 -0.66 -11.78
N GLY A 432 -9.98 0.51 -11.13
CA GLY A 432 -9.07 1.58 -11.57
C GLY A 432 -7.58 1.25 -11.49
N THR A 433 -7.17 0.28 -10.66
CA THR A 433 -5.75 -0.08 -10.50
C THR A 433 -5.22 -1.02 -11.58
N GLY A 434 -5.92 -1.15 -12.70
CA GLY A 434 -5.30 -1.62 -13.95
C GLY A 434 -4.20 -0.66 -14.42
N SER A 435 -4.27 0.61 -14.01
CA SER A 435 -3.25 1.65 -14.22
C SER A 435 -1.93 1.43 -13.48
N VAL A 436 -1.89 0.43 -12.60
CA VAL A 436 -0.71 0.07 -11.81
C VAL A 436 -0.43 -1.40 -12.10
N SER A 437 0.67 -1.71 -12.79
CA SER A 437 1.09 -3.09 -13.02
C SER A 437 2.61 -3.21 -12.99
N GLY A 438 3.14 -4.32 -12.49
CA GLY A 438 4.57 -4.59 -12.34
C GLY A 438 5.24 -3.83 -11.20
N GLN A 439 4.47 -3.18 -10.33
CA GLN A 439 4.99 -2.27 -9.31
C GLN A 439 5.07 -2.89 -7.92
N VAL A 440 5.88 -2.27 -7.05
CA VAL A 440 6.07 -2.70 -5.66
C VAL A 440 5.71 -1.55 -4.73
N LEU A 441 4.73 -1.77 -3.86
CA LEU A 441 4.33 -0.80 -2.83
C LEU A 441 4.76 -1.26 -1.45
N ARG A 442 5.62 -0.48 -0.78
CA ARG A 442 6.00 -0.79 0.60
C ARG A 442 4.97 -0.25 1.60
N VAL A 443 4.43 -1.12 2.43
CA VAL A 443 3.58 -0.77 3.57
C VAL A 443 4.44 -0.84 4.83
N CYS A 444 5.20 0.22 5.09
CA CYS A 444 6.34 0.16 6.04
C CYS A 444 6.52 1.40 6.91
N GLY A 445 5.60 2.37 6.86
CA GLY A 445 5.73 3.63 7.59
C GLY A 445 6.99 4.43 7.24
N GLN A 446 7.50 4.23 6.02
CA GLN A 446 8.82 4.71 5.58
C GLN A 446 9.98 4.18 6.43
N SER A 447 10.08 2.85 6.53
CA SER A 447 11.22 2.21 7.20
C SER A 447 12.56 2.66 6.59
N VAL A 448 13.56 2.84 7.45
CA VAL A 448 14.92 3.24 7.06
C VAL A 448 15.64 2.18 6.22
N ILE A 449 15.17 0.94 6.27
CA ILE A 449 15.69 -0.19 5.51
C ILE A 449 15.22 -0.08 4.04
N GLY A 450 16.09 -0.34 3.07
CA GLY A 450 15.77 -0.26 1.64
C GLY A 450 16.99 -0.50 0.75
N ALA A 451 16.77 -0.40 -0.57
CA ALA A 451 17.77 -0.44 -1.63
C ALA A 451 17.48 0.66 -2.65
#